data_AF-A0A3B4UIV2-F1
#
_entry.id   AF-A0A3B4UIV2-F1
#
_cell.length_a   1.000
_cell.length_b   1.000
_cell.length_c   1.000
_cell.angle_alpha   90.00
_cell.angle_beta   90.00
_cell.angle_gamma   90.00
#
_symmetry.space_group_name_H-M   'P 1'
#
loop_
_entity.id
_entity.type
_entity.pdbx_description
1 polymer ?
#
loop_
_entity_poly.entity_id
_entity_poly.type
_entity_poly.pdbx_seq_one_letter_code
_entity_poly.pdbx_strand_id
1 'polypeptide(L)'
;MSGGEMTNAQLLQQMALLQWLSSDTDDDRRILAAITGFGVGRELLNRFTGQDKVDAYKRECILSISAFVRQNPRATQAQISAEVEKRVLVFAAQVKALETAPLF
;
A
#
# COMPACT_ATOMS: atom_id res chain seq x y z
N MET A 1 16.44 17.28 -16.60
CA MET A 1 17.18 16.15 -16.01
C MET A 1 16.69 16.04 -14.58
N SER A 2 15.70 15.18 -14.31
CA SER A 2 15.08 15.09 -12.98
C SER A 2 15.86 14.08 -12.15
N GLY A 3 16.44 14.53 -11.04
CA GLY A 3 17.22 13.72 -10.11
C GLY A 3 16.40 12.54 -9.61
N GLY A 4 16.97 11.35 -9.70
CA GLY A 4 16.36 10.10 -9.25
C GLY A 4 16.26 10.08 -7.73
N GLU A 5 15.12 10.51 -7.20
CA GLU A 5 14.73 10.21 -5.83
C GLU A 5 14.41 8.71 -5.76
N MET A 6 15.33 7.94 -5.18
CA MET A 6 15.10 6.52 -4.90
C MET A 6 13.98 6.38 -3.87
N THR A 7 13.08 5.43 -4.10
CA THR A 7 12.04 5.12 -3.12
C THR A 7 12.69 4.55 -1.85
N ASN A 8 12.06 4.74 -0.68
CA ASN A 8 12.59 4.26 0.60
C ASN A 8 12.93 2.75 0.57
N ALA A 9 12.18 1.97 -0.20
CA ALA A 9 12.45 0.54 -0.40
C ALA A 9 13.74 0.30 -1.23
N GLN A 10 13.97 1.07 -2.28
CA GLN A 10 15.19 1.00 -3.10
C GLN A 10 16.43 1.42 -2.30
N LEU A 11 16.29 2.46 -1.46
CA LEU A 11 17.37 2.93 -0.59
C LEU A 11 17.72 1.87 0.48
N LEU A 12 16.72 1.25 1.10
CA LEU A 12 16.92 0.13 2.03
C LEU A 12 17.60 -1.07 1.36
N GLN A 13 17.22 -1.41 0.13
CA GLN A 13 17.84 -2.49 -0.64
C GLN A 13 19.30 -2.20 -0.97
N GLN A 14 19.62 -0.96 -1.37
CA GLN A 14 21.01 -0.56 -1.64
C GLN A 14 21.86 -0.49 -0.38
N MET A 15 21.31 -0.02 0.74
CA MET A 15 22.00 -0.06 2.04
C MET A 15 22.26 -1.49 2.50
N ALA A 16 21.28 -2.39 2.35
CA ALA A 16 21.45 -3.80 2.67
C ALA A 16 22.52 -4.48 1.80
N LEU A 17 22.54 -4.19 0.50
CA LEU A 17 23.58 -4.69 -0.40
C LEU A 17 24.96 -4.13 -0.08
N LEU A 18 25.06 -2.83 0.22
CA LEU A 18 26.31 -2.19 0.61
C LEU A 18 26.87 -2.80 1.90
N GLN A 19 26.01 -3.01 2.90
CA GLN A 19 26.39 -3.65 4.16
C GLN A 19 26.77 -5.13 3.96
N TRP A 20 26.10 -5.85 3.07
CA TRP A 20 26.48 -7.23 2.73
C TRP A 20 27.86 -7.31 2.07
N LEU A 21 28.17 -6.37 1.17
CA LEU A 21 29.48 -6.24 0.54
C LEU A 21 30.57 -5.80 1.53
N SER A 22 30.23 -5.00 2.54
CA SER A 22 31.19 -4.47 3.52
C SER A 22 31.35 -5.30 4.80
N SER A 23 30.49 -6.31 5.03
CA SER A 23 30.54 -7.11 6.26
C SER A 23 31.26 -8.44 6.06
N ASP A 24 32.25 -8.67 6.94
CA ASP A 24 33.07 -9.88 7.03
C ASP A 24 32.52 -10.89 8.06
N THR A 25 31.45 -10.52 8.79
CA THR A 25 30.86 -11.33 9.86
C THR A 25 29.53 -11.96 9.43
N ASP A 26 29.37 -13.25 9.70
CA ASP A 26 28.18 -14.02 9.31
C ASP A 26 26.88 -13.52 9.95
N ASP A 27 26.93 -12.91 11.13
CA ASP A 27 25.74 -12.45 11.86
C ASP A 27 25.07 -11.23 11.20
N ASP A 28 25.84 -10.27 10.68
CA ASP A 28 25.30 -9.12 9.94
C ASP A 28 24.60 -9.58 8.65
N ARG A 29 25.18 -10.57 7.97
CA ARG A 29 24.61 -11.17 6.76
C ARG A 29 23.28 -11.87 7.06
N ARG A 30 23.16 -12.55 8.20
CA ARG A 30 21.92 -13.19 8.65
C ARG A 30 20.81 -12.19 8.96
N ILE A 31 21.13 -11.09 9.64
CA ILE A 31 20.17 -10.03 9.95
C ILE A 31 19.65 -9.38 8.67
N LEU A 32 20.54 -9.08 7.71
CA LEU A 32 20.15 -8.50 6.42
C LEU A 32 19.30 -9.45 5.58
N ALA A 33 19.64 -10.74 5.56
CA ALA A 33 18.85 -11.77 4.89
C ALA A 33 17.46 -11.89 5.51
N ALA A 34 17.33 -11.78 6.84
CA ALA A 34 16.05 -11.82 7.52
C ALA A 34 15.17 -10.61 7.19
N ILE A 35 15.74 -9.39 7.20
CA ILE A 35 15.00 -8.16 6.87
C ILE A 35 14.56 -8.17 5.39
N THR A 36 15.48 -8.56 4.49
CA THR A 36 15.19 -8.66 3.06
C THR A 36 14.15 -9.76 2.78
N GLY A 37 14.29 -10.91 3.42
CA GLY A 37 13.35 -12.03 3.34
C GLY A 37 11.96 -11.67 3.85
N PHE A 38 11.87 -10.91 4.95
CA PHE A 38 10.60 -10.39 5.45
C PHE A 38 9.96 -9.39 4.46
N GLY A 39 10.75 -8.47 3.92
CA GLY A 39 10.26 -7.50 2.93
C GLY A 39 9.72 -8.16 1.66
N VAL A 40 10.48 -9.11 1.10
CA VAL A 40 10.08 -9.89 -0.08
C VAL A 40 8.89 -10.81 0.24
N GLY A 41 8.90 -11.49 1.39
CA GLY A 41 7.81 -12.36 1.83
C GLY A 41 6.51 -11.59 2.00
N ARG A 42 6.55 -10.40 2.60
CA ARG A 42 5.40 -9.50 2.74
C ARG A 42 4.88 -9.01 1.39
N GLU A 43 5.78 -8.61 0.48
CA GLU A 43 5.40 -8.16 -0.86
C GLU A 43 4.75 -9.31 -1.66
N LEU A 44 5.31 -10.52 -1.61
CA LEU A 44 4.71 -11.70 -2.24
C LEU A 44 3.35 -12.02 -1.61
N LEU A 45 3.25 -12.03 -0.27
CA LEU A 45 1.99 -12.25 0.43
C LEU A 45 0.93 -11.21 0.04
N ASN A 46 1.31 -9.94 -0.04
CA ASN A 46 0.42 -8.85 -0.45
C ASN A 46 -0.04 -9.00 -1.92
N ARG A 47 0.86 -9.43 -2.81
CA ARG A 47 0.53 -9.74 -4.21
C ARG A 47 -0.38 -10.95 -4.37
N PHE A 48 -0.18 -11.99 -3.56
CA PHE A 48 -0.99 -13.21 -3.58
C PHE A 48 -2.36 -13.04 -2.91
N THR A 49 -2.44 -12.28 -1.82
CA THR A 49 -3.68 -12.02 -1.08
C THR A 49 -4.49 -10.85 -1.64
N GLY A 50 -3.91 -10.06 -2.55
CA GLY A 50 -4.54 -8.86 -3.10
C GLY A 50 -4.68 -7.71 -2.09
N GLN A 51 -4.01 -7.78 -0.92
CA GLN A 51 -4.12 -6.74 0.10
C GLN A 51 -3.76 -5.34 -0.40
N ASP A 52 -2.78 -5.22 -1.32
CA ASP A 52 -2.41 -3.91 -1.90
C ASP A 52 -3.58 -3.29 -2.67
N LYS A 53 -4.41 -4.10 -3.34
CA LYS A 53 -5.59 -3.63 -4.06
C LYS A 53 -6.70 -3.21 -3.09
N VAL A 54 -6.90 -3.96 -2.00
CA VAL A 54 -7.85 -3.58 -0.94
C VAL A 54 -7.43 -2.25 -0.31
N ASP A 55 -6.16 -2.06 -0.01
CA ASP A 55 -5.65 -0.82 0.58
C ASP A 55 -5.70 0.35 -0.42
N ALA A 56 -5.52 0.09 -1.72
CA ALA A 56 -5.75 1.08 -2.77
C ALA A 56 -7.23 1.52 -2.82
N TYR A 57 -8.18 0.60 -2.79
CA TYR A 57 -9.62 0.93 -2.79
C TYR A 57 -10.03 1.67 -1.50
N LYS A 58 -9.46 1.32 -0.33
CA LYS A 58 -9.67 2.09 0.91
C LYS A 58 -9.19 3.52 0.76
N ARG A 59 -7.97 3.71 0.22
CA ARG A 59 -7.39 5.04 -0.01
C ARG A 59 -8.25 5.85 -0.97
N GLU A 60 -8.71 5.26 -2.07
CA GLU A 60 -9.60 5.91 -3.03
C GLU A 60 -10.92 6.36 -2.38
N CYS A 61 -11.53 5.51 -1.56
CA CYS A 61 -12.75 5.84 -0.81
C CYS A 61 -12.56 7.08 0.08
N ILE A 62 -11.49 7.10 0.89
CA ILE A 62 -11.16 8.23 1.77
C ILE A 62 -10.88 9.52 0.97
N LEU A 63 -10.11 9.42 -0.11
CA LEU A 63 -9.80 10.56 -0.97
C LEU A 63 -11.07 11.12 -1.62
N SER A 64 -11.97 10.25 -2.07
CA SER A 64 -13.22 10.69 -2.68
C SER A 64 -14.16 11.39 -1.69
N ILE A 65 -14.25 10.89 -0.45
CA ILE A 65 -15.06 11.52 0.60
C ILE A 65 -14.46 12.88 0.96
N SER A 66 -13.15 12.95 1.16
CA SER A 66 -12.48 14.21 1.50
C SER A 66 -12.57 15.24 0.36
N ALA A 67 -12.48 14.79 -0.90
CA ALA A 67 -12.72 15.64 -2.07
C ALA A 67 -14.16 16.19 -2.09
N PHE A 68 -15.17 15.35 -1.79
CA PHE A 68 -16.56 15.80 -1.71
C PHE A 68 -16.77 16.86 -0.64
N VAL A 69 -16.25 16.64 0.58
CA VAL A 69 -16.34 17.61 1.67
C VAL A 69 -15.66 18.94 1.29
N ARG A 70 -14.49 18.87 0.66
CA ARG A 70 -13.76 20.05 0.20
C ARG A 70 -14.50 20.84 -0.88
N GLN A 71 -15.16 20.15 -1.81
CA GLN A 71 -15.94 20.78 -2.88
C GLN A 71 -17.31 21.30 -2.39
N ASN A 72 -17.83 20.73 -1.30
CA ASN A 72 -19.13 21.07 -0.73
C ASN A 72 -18.97 21.51 0.74
N PRO A 73 -18.32 22.67 1.01
CA PRO A 73 -18.02 23.12 2.38
C PRO A 73 -19.27 23.46 3.22
N ARG A 74 -20.44 23.57 2.57
CA ARG A 74 -21.75 23.79 3.22
C ARG A 74 -22.63 22.54 3.21
N ALA A 75 -22.07 21.38 2.85
CA ALA A 75 -22.82 20.14 2.87
C ALA A 75 -23.35 19.87 4.28
N THR A 76 -24.62 19.50 4.37
CA THR A 76 -25.21 19.08 5.64
C THR A 76 -24.66 17.73 6.06
N GLN A 77 -24.78 17.40 7.35
CA GLN A 77 -24.37 16.10 7.85
C GLN A 77 -25.06 14.95 7.10
N ALA A 78 -26.34 15.12 6.73
CA ALA A 78 -27.08 14.13 5.96
C ALA A 78 -26.49 13.93 4.56
N GLN A 79 -26.07 15.00 3.88
CA GLN A 79 -25.43 14.94 2.57
C GLN A 79 -24.05 14.27 2.64
N ILE A 80 -23.27 14.57 3.68
CA ILE A 80 -21.97 13.94 3.91
C ILE A 80 -22.16 12.45 4.20
N SER A 81 -23.09 12.09 5.09
CA SER A 81 -23.38 10.68 5.42
C SER A 81 -23.83 9.89 4.19
N ALA A 82 -24.70 10.47 3.35
CA ALA A 82 -25.16 9.82 2.12
C ALA A 82 -24.01 9.60 1.13
N GLU A 83 -23.09 10.56 0.98
CA GLU A 83 -21.92 10.39 0.13
C GLU A 83 -20.95 9.35 0.72
N VAL A 84 -20.71 9.35 2.03
CA VAL A 84 -19.89 8.34 2.71
C VAL A 84 -20.45 6.95 2.46
N GLU A 85 -21.75 6.75 2.68
CA GLU A 85 -22.43 5.47 2.47
C GLU A 85 -22.28 5.00 1.01
N LYS A 86 -22.52 5.90 0.05
CA LYS A 86 -22.31 5.62 -1.37
C LYS A 86 -20.88 5.17 -1.67
N ARG A 87 -19.86 5.85 -1.15
CA ARG A 87 -18.45 5.52 -1.40
C ARG A 87 -18.04 4.22 -0.72
N VAL A 88 -18.57 3.93 0.46
CA VAL A 88 -18.36 2.67 1.17
C VAL A 88 -18.98 1.50 0.41
N LEU A 89 -20.17 1.66 -0.19
CA LEU A 89 -20.79 0.64 -1.03
C LEU A 89 -19.95 0.31 -2.27
N VAL A 90 -19.41 1.33 -2.94
CA VAL A 90 -18.49 1.14 -4.07
C VAL A 90 -17.23 0.38 -3.64
N PHE A 91 -16.62 0.78 -2.51
CA PHE A 91 -15.47 0.07 -1.94
C PHE A 91 -15.79 -1.40 -1.64
N ALA A 92 -16.92 -1.68 -0.98
CA ALA A 92 -17.34 -3.04 -0.67
C ALA A 92 -17.55 -3.89 -1.93
N ALA A 93 -18.12 -3.31 -2.99
CA ALA A 93 -18.27 -3.98 -4.27
C ALA A 93 -16.92 -4.30 -4.93
N GLN A 94 -15.96 -3.36 -4.88
CA GLN A 94 -14.60 -3.56 -5.40
C GLN A 94 -13.83 -4.65 -4.64
N VAL A 95 -13.95 -4.68 -3.30
CA VAL A 95 -13.35 -5.72 -2.47
C VAL A 95 -13.96 -7.09 -2.76
N LYS A 96 -15.30 -7.17 -2.82
CA LYS A 96 -15.98 -8.42 -3.14
C LYS A 96 -15.59 -8.94 -4.52
N ALA A 97 -15.51 -8.06 -5.52
CA ALA A 97 -15.06 -8.42 -6.86
C ALA A 97 -13.63 -8.99 -6.84
N LEU A 98 -12.76 -8.43 -6.02
CA LEU A 98 -11.38 -8.90 -5.84
C LEU A 98 -11.31 -10.27 -5.15
N GLU A 99 -12.14 -10.52 -4.14
CA GLU A 99 -12.23 -11.83 -3.47
C GLU A 99 -12.75 -12.93 -4.40
N THR A 100 -13.65 -12.58 -5.31
CA THR A 100 -14.21 -13.52 -6.30
C THR A 100 -13.37 -13.65 -7.57
N ALA A 101 -12.32 -12.83 -7.73
CA ALA A 101 -11.46 -12.89 -8.90
C ALA A 101 -10.60 -14.18 -8.83
N PRO A 102 -10.56 -14.99 -9.90
CA PRO A 102 -9.74 -16.20 -9.89
C PRO A 102 -8.27 -15.84 -9.69
N LEU A 103 -7.63 -16.51 -8.74
CA LEU A 103 -6.18 -16.54 -8.61
C LEU A 103 -5.66 -17.48 -9.69
N PHE A 104 -5.57 -16.94 -10.91
CA PHE A 104 -5.26 -17.63 -12.18
C PHE A 104 -6.41 -18.50 -12.74
#